data_AF-A0A0K1E3J0-F1
#
_entry.id   AF-A0A0K1E3J0-F1
#
_cell.length_a   1.000
_cell.length_b   1.000
_cell.length_c   1.000
_cell.angle_alpha   90.00
_cell.angle_beta   90.00
_cell.angle_gamma   90.00
#
_symmetry.space_group_name_H-M   'P 1'
#
loop_
_entity.id
_entity.type
_entity.pdbx_description
1 polymer ?
#
loop_
_entity_poly.entity_id
_entity_poly.type
_entity_poly.pdbx_seq_one_letter_code
_entity_poly.pdbx_strand_id
1 'polypeptide(L)'
;MLRDFTVKMPEGGEKGYVSIHKEGLAHAAWLSVYGKDEQQRRLAADFVEYILQRAEKAGDDVYEKATKIIEEGKTRDSLKLEGFEKKVEVDGKTYVVKVIGGEAVEEERGGRKLLRIKITAEVSRVEGEHIVDRVMREYTITFGRYGDRNETAGFAVARADAPGGREADAERFSALIKALTGKEPRVYRMKNGAIIIMCGREHLDGFRSFVELADAIARWLEETRR
;
A
#
# COMPACT_ATOMS: atom_id res chain seq x y z
N MET A 1 17.87 -2.90 -4.59
CA MET A 1 16.92 -3.44 -5.58
C MET A 1 15.66 -2.59 -5.47
N LEU A 2 14.38 -2.99 -5.47
CA LEU A 2 13.64 -4.26 -5.45
C LEU A 2 13.67 -5.02 -6.79
N ARG A 3 13.82 -4.34 -7.93
CA ARG A 3 13.84 -4.89 -9.28
C ARG A 3 12.67 -5.82 -9.56
N ASP A 4 11.56 -5.21 -9.97
CA ASP A 4 10.47 -5.91 -10.70
C ASP A 4 11.03 -6.78 -11.85
N PHE A 5 12.14 -6.33 -12.46
CA PHE A 5 12.94 -7.02 -13.48
C PHE A 5 14.43 -7.02 -13.14
N THR A 6 15.06 -8.20 -13.05
CA THR A 6 16.53 -8.35 -12.99
C THR A 6 17.05 -8.96 -14.28
N VAL A 7 17.75 -8.17 -15.08
CA VAL A 7 18.47 -8.64 -16.26
C VAL A 7 19.88 -9.09 -15.87
N LYS A 8 20.31 -10.27 -16.32
CA LYS A 8 21.70 -10.72 -16.32
C LYS A 8 22.13 -11.05 -17.75
N MET A 9 22.96 -10.18 -18.34
CA MET A 9 23.69 -10.49 -19.56
C MET A 9 25.04 -11.13 -19.19
N PRO A 10 25.32 -12.37 -19.60
CA PRO A 10 26.65 -12.96 -19.52
C PRO A 10 27.59 -12.34 -20.57
N GLU A 11 28.89 -12.35 -20.28
CA GLU A 11 29.93 -12.01 -21.25
C GLU A 11 30.09 -13.14 -22.29
N GLY A 12 30.67 -12.84 -23.45
CA GLY A 12 30.95 -13.86 -24.49
C GLY A 12 29.76 -14.26 -25.39
N GLY A 13 28.59 -13.65 -25.24
CA GLY A 13 27.45 -13.86 -26.16
C GLY A 13 26.53 -15.04 -25.80
N GLU A 14 26.66 -15.59 -24.59
CA GLU A 14 25.68 -16.53 -24.03
C GLU A 14 24.29 -15.89 -23.87
N LYS A 15 23.26 -16.73 -23.71
CA LYS A 15 21.87 -16.25 -23.55
C LYS A 15 21.69 -15.49 -22.24
N GLY A 16 21.28 -14.23 -22.33
CA GLY A 16 20.86 -13.42 -21.18
C GLY A 16 19.54 -13.90 -20.57
N TYR A 17 19.37 -13.62 -19.28
CA TYR A 17 18.17 -13.98 -18.51
C TYR A 17 17.51 -12.75 -17.90
N VAL A 18 16.18 -12.74 -17.85
CA VAL A 18 15.38 -11.74 -17.13
C VAL A 18 14.58 -12.46 -16.05
N SER A 19 14.91 -12.22 -14.78
CA SER A 19 14.12 -12.69 -13.63
C SER A 19 13.05 -11.66 -13.30
N ILE A 20 11.79 -12.10 -13.21
CA ILE A 20 10.63 -11.26 -12.89
C ILE A 20 10.16 -11.61 -11.49
N HIS A 21 9.98 -10.62 -10.62
CA HIS A 21 9.37 -10.82 -9.30
C HIS A 21 7.83 -10.82 -9.39
N LYS A 22 7.12 -11.52 -8.48
CA LYS A 22 5.64 -11.57 -8.49
C LYS A 22 5.03 -10.17 -8.48
N GLU A 23 5.57 -9.29 -7.65
CA GLU A 23 5.14 -7.91 -7.50
C GLU A 23 5.30 -7.12 -8.81
N GLY A 24 6.35 -7.42 -9.58
CA GLY A 24 6.64 -6.78 -10.86
C GLY A 24 5.74 -7.24 -11.99
N LEU A 25 5.44 -8.54 -12.06
CA LEU A 25 4.46 -9.06 -13.02
C LEU A 25 3.04 -8.54 -12.69
N ALA A 26 2.67 -8.50 -11.42
CA ALA A 26 1.40 -7.91 -10.98
C ALA A 26 1.34 -6.39 -11.25
N HIS A 27 2.47 -5.67 -11.17
CA HIS A 27 2.52 -4.25 -11.50
C HIS A 27 2.45 -3.99 -13.01
N ALA A 28 3.10 -4.80 -13.85
CA ALA A 28 2.94 -4.74 -15.30
C ALA A 28 1.50 -5.08 -15.72
N ALA A 29 0.89 -6.08 -15.09
CA ALA A 29 -0.52 -6.42 -15.28
C ALA A 29 -1.45 -5.26 -14.90
N TRP A 30 -1.19 -4.57 -13.79
CA TRP A 30 -1.91 -3.35 -13.41
C TRP A 30 -1.72 -2.21 -14.42
N LEU A 31 -0.47 -1.95 -14.83
CA LEU A 31 -0.14 -0.91 -15.82
C LEU A 31 -0.81 -1.18 -17.18
N SER A 32 -1.02 -2.44 -17.57
CA SER A 32 -1.70 -2.79 -18.83
C SER A 32 -3.15 -2.29 -18.91
N VAL A 33 -3.79 -2.05 -17.76
CA VAL A 33 -5.16 -1.53 -17.66
C VAL A 33 -5.17 -0.05 -17.23
N TYR A 34 -4.39 0.30 -16.21
CA TYR A 34 -4.48 1.57 -15.49
C TYR A 34 -3.27 2.49 -15.64
N GLY A 35 -2.30 2.15 -16.49
CA GLY A 35 -1.19 3.03 -16.85
C GLY A 35 -1.69 4.40 -17.32
N LYS A 36 -0.97 5.48 -17.00
CA LYS A 36 -1.50 6.86 -17.13
C LYS A 36 -1.58 7.29 -18.58
N ASP A 37 -0.52 7.09 -19.35
CA ASP A 37 -0.48 7.30 -20.79
C ASP A 37 -0.77 6.02 -21.59
N GLU A 38 -1.16 6.19 -22.86
CA GLU A 38 -1.54 5.08 -23.74
C GLU A 38 -0.35 4.19 -24.13
N GLN A 39 0.84 4.78 -24.28
CA GLN A 39 2.05 4.06 -24.64
C GLN A 39 2.50 3.13 -23.50
N GLN A 40 2.41 3.58 -22.25
CA GLN A 40 2.64 2.78 -21.04
C GLN A 40 1.64 1.63 -20.92
N ARG A 41 0.33 1.88 -21.10
CA ARG A 41 -0.69 0.81 -21.09
C ARG A 41 -0.39 -0.25 -22.15
N ARG A 42 -0.11 0.18 -23.38
CA ARG A 42 0.20 -0.72 -24.50
C ARG A 42 1.47 -1.55 -24.24
N LEU A 43 2.59 -0.91 -23.91
CA LEU A 43 3.86 -1.61 -23.66
C LEU A 43 3.74 -2.59 -22.47
N ALA A 44 2.95 -2.25 -21.45
CA ALA A 44 2.67 -3.15 -20.34
C ALA A 44 1.75 -4.33 -20.75
N ALA A 45 0.76 -4.10 -21.62
CA ALA A 45 -0.09 -5.16 -22.18
C ALA A 45 0.72 -6.13 -23.07
N ASP A 46 1.48 -5.59 -24.02
CA ASP A 46 2.36 -6.34 -24.93
C ASP A 46 3.36 -7.22 -24.12
N PHE A 47 3.91 -6.67 -23.03
CA PHE A 47 4.79 -7.40 -22.13
C PHE A 47 4.08 -8.52 -21.36
N VAL A 48 2.89 -8.24 -20.79
CA VAL A 48 2.09 -9.21 -20.04
C VAL A 48 1.65 -10.38 -20.93
N GLU A 49 1.26 -10.11 -22.18
CA GLU A 49 0.95 -11.15 -23.16
C GLU A 49 2.18 -12.01 -23.47
N TYR A 50 3.34 -11.38 -23.71
CA TYR A 50 4.59 -12.11 -23.94
C TYR A 50 4.95 -13.04 -22.76
N ILE A 51 4.75 -12.61 -21.51
CA ILE A 51 4.99 -13.48 -20.35
C ILE A 51 4.00 -14.65 -20.28
N LEU A 52 2.72 -14.48 -20.64
CA LEU A 52 1.77 -15.59 -20.73
C LEU A 52 2.17 -16.59 -21.82
N GLN A 53 2.51 -16.12 -23.03
CA GLN A 53 3.00 -16.96 -24.12
C GLN A 53 4.32 -17.69 -23.78
N ARG A 54 5.11 -17.16 -22.82
CA ARG A 54 6.34 -17.79 -22.31
C ARG A 54 6.07 -18.80 -21.19
N ALA A 55 5.02 -18.57 -20.38
CA ALA A 55 4.59 -19.45 -19.30
C ALA A 55 3.89 -20.70 -19.85
N GLU A 56 3.00 -20.54 -20.84
CA GLU A 56 2.37 -21.62 -21.60
C GLU A 56 3.42 -22.60 -22.16
N LYS A 57 4.47 -22.06 -22.81
CA LYS A 57 5.60 -22.85 -23.36
C LYS A 57 6.53 -23.45 -22.29
N ALA A 58 6.31 -23.15 -21.01
CA ALA A 58 6.99 -23.77 -19.88
C ALA A 58 6.12 -24.83 -19.15
N GLY A 59 4.84 -24.95 -19.52
CA GLY A 59 3.88 -25.91 -18.98
C GLY A 59 2.77 -25.26 -18.15
N ASP A 60 1.61 -25.93 -18.11
CA ASP A 60 0.36 -25.46 -17.49
C ASP A 60 0.55 -24.99 -16.04
N ASP A 61 1.38 -25.72 -15.29
CA ASP A 61 1.73 -25.44 -13.89
C ASP A 61 2.41 -24.06 -13.71
N VAL A 62 3.10 -23.55 -14.74
CA VAL A 62 3.70 -22.21 -14.78
C VAL A 62 2.70 -21.19 -15.33
N TYR A 63 1.90 -21.57 -16.33
CA TYR A 63 0.85 -20.73 -16.92
C TYR A 63 -0.23 -20.34 -15.92
N GLU A 64 -0.76 -21.27 -15.12
CA GLU A 64 -1.77 -20.98 -14.09
C GLU A 64 -1.22 -19.99 -13.05
N LYS A 65 0.02 -20.21 -12.60
CA LYS A 65 0.70 -19.33 -11.64
C LYS A 65 0.92 -17.92 -12.21
N ALA A 66 1.32 -17.81 -13.48
CA ALA A 66 1.48 -16.52 -14.16
C ALA A 66 0.14 -15.80 -14.35
N THR A 67 -0.87 -16.52 -14.85
CA THR A 67 -2.24 -16.04 -15.09
C THR A 67 -2.83 -15.49 -13.80
N LYS A 68 -2.76 -16.24 -12.69
CA LYS A 68 -3.26 -15.79 -11.39
C LYS A 68 -2.57 -14.51 -10.89
N ILE A 69 -1.26 -14.37 -11.07
CA ILE A 69 -0.52 -13.14 -10.72
C ILE A 69 -0.96 -11.94 -11.60
N ILE A 70 -1.25 -12.21 -12.87
CA ILE A 70 -1.71 -11.21 -13.84
C ILE A 70 -3.17 -10.80 -13.57
N GLU A 71 -4.03 -11.75 -13.20
CA GLU A 71 -5.39 -11.48 -12.75
C GLU A 71 -5.39 -10.68 -11.44
N GLU A 72 -4.66 -11.13 -10.41
CA GLU A 72 -4.46 -10.37 -9.15
C GLU A 72 -3.92 -8.94 -9.41
N GLY A 73 -3.14 -8.74 -10.48
CA GLY A 73 -2.64 -7.42 -10.91
C GLY A 73 -3.65 -6.59 -11.71
N LYS A 74 -4.49 -7.22 -12.56
CA LYS A 74 -5.55 -6.55 -13.34
C LYS A 74 -6.78 -6.24 -12.51
N THR A 75 -7.14 -7.08 -11.54
CA THR A 75 -8.25 -6.88 -10.60
C THR A 75 -7.83 -6.05 -9.37
N ARG A 76 -6.62 -5.47 -9.37
CA ARG A 76 -6.33 -4.30 -8.55
C ARG A 76 -7.07 -3.11 -9.14
N ASP A 77 -8.34 -2.98 -8.78
CA ASP A 77 -9.11 -1.76 -9.00
C ASP A 77 -8.24 -0.56 -8.61
N SER A 78 -8.04 0.36 -9.54
CA SER A 78 -7.26 1.57 -9.33
C SER A 78 -8.11 2.57 -8.52
N LEU A 79 -8.40 2.20 -7.27
CA LEU A 79 -9.29 2.95 -6.40
C LEU A 79 -8.77 4.38 -6.25
N LYS A 80 -9.65 5.35 -6.43
CA LYS A 80 -9.39 6.71 -5.96
C LYS A 80 -9.48 6.73 -4.45
N LEU A 81 -8.51 7.35 -3.81
CA LEU A 81 -8.51 7.66 -2.39
C LEU A 81 -9.47 8.82 -2.12
N GLU A 82 -9.50 9.82 -2.99
CA GLU A 82 -10.53 10.87 -2.94
C GLU A 82 -11.92 10.28 -3.21
N GLY A 83 -12.88 10.55 -2.31
CA GLY A 83 -14.24 10.04 -2.39
C GLY A 83 -14.43 8.61 -1.88
N PHE A 84 -13.37 7.95 -1.37
CA PHE A 84 -13.50 6.63 -0.78
C PHE A 84 -14.35 6.68 0.51
N GLU A 85 -15.46 5.95 0.53
CA GLU A 85 -16.31 5.76 1.72
C GLU A 85 -16.48 4.28 2.07
N LYS A 86 -16.34 3.95 3.35
CA LYS A 86 -16.50 2.58 3.86
C LYS A 86 -16.90 2.56 5.33
N LYS A 87 -17.78 1.61 5.69
CA LYS A 87 -18.07 1.24 7.08
C LYS A 87 -17.13 0.11 7.53
N VAL A 88 -16.61 0.21 8.74
CA VAL A 88 -15.79 -0.82 9.38
C VAL A 88 -16.08 -0.91 10.88
N GLU A 89 -15.89 -2.09 11.45
CA GLU A 89 -15.87 -2.29 12.90
C GLU A 89 -14.43 -2.35 13.41
N VAL A 90 -14.12 -1.73 14.55
CA VAL A 90 -12.85 -1.82 15.29
C VAL A 90 -13.19 -1.85 16.79
N ASP A 91 -12.59 -2.76 17.56
CA ASP A 91 -12.84 -2.93 19.00
C ASP A 91 -14.36 -2.99 19.36
N GLY A 92 -15.16 -3.67 18.53
CA GLY A 92 -16.62 -3.80 18.69
C GLY A 92 -17.43 -2.53 18.40
N LYS A 93 -16.81 -1.48 17.86
CA LYS A 93 -17.42 -0.19 17.52
C LYS A 93 -17.46 0.00 16.01
N THR A 94 -18.61 0.39 15.47
CA THR A 94 -18.75 0.73 14.05
C THR A 94 -18.29 2.16 13.78
N TYR A 95 -17.49 2.35 12.72
CA TYR A 95 -17.07 3.65 12.20
C TYR A 95 -17.44 3.79 10.73
N VAL A 96 -17.79 5.01 10.33
CA VAL A 96 -17.85 5.45 8.93
C VAL A 96 -16.57 6.23 8.63
N VAL A 97 -15.85 5.80 7.59
CA VAL A 97 -14.67 6.50 7.05
C VAL A 97 -15.06 7.12 5.72
N LYS A 98 -14.84 8.42 5.54
CA LYS A 98 -14.98 9.16 4.27
C LYS A 98 -13.67 9.89 3.99
N VAL A 99 -13.01 9.60 2.88
CA VAL A 99 -11.72 10.20 2.54
C VAL A 99 -11.89 11.34 1.56
N ILE A 100 -11.30 12.48 1.90
CA ILE A 100 -11.34 13.74 1.13
C ILE A 100 -10.13 13.81 0.18
N GLY A 101 -9.03 13.14 0.54
CA GLY A 101 -7.86 12.96 -0.33
C GLY A 101 -6.65 12.47 0.47
N GLY A 102 -5.53 12.30 -0.21
CA GLY A 102 -4.27 11.94 0.44
C GLY A 102 -3.09 11.94 -0.53
N GLU A 103 -1.89 11.89 0.04
CA GLU A 103 -0.63 11.88 -0.70
C GLU A 103 0.39 10.93 -0.04
N ALA A 104 1.34 10.45 -0.83
CA ALA A 104 2.50 9.70 -0.37
C ALA A 104 3.77 10.45 -0.79
N VAL A 105 4.52 10.95 0.20
CA VAL A 105 5.70 11.81 0.01
C VAL A 105 6.93 11.13 0.60
N GLU A 106 8.02 11.10 -0.16
CA GLU A 106 9.30 10.58 0.30
C GLU A 106 10.11 11.67 0.99
N GLU A 107 10.70 11.35 2.13
CA GLU A 107 11.48 12.27 2.96
C GLU A 107 12.79 11.63 3.39
N GLU A 108 13.87 12.40 3.46
CA GLU A 108 15.10 11.95 4.11
C GLU A 108 15.24 12.54 5.51
N ARG A 109 15.48 11.69 6.51
CA ARG A 109 15.71 12.12 7.90
C ARG A 109 16.87 11.35 8.52
N GLY A 110 18.02 12.03 8.66
CA GLY A 110 19.22 11.46 9.29
C GLY A 110 19.82 10.29 8.51
N GLY A 111 19.99 10.43 7.19
CA GLY A 111 20.52 9.38 6.32
C GLY A 111 19.56 8.19 6.08
N ARG A 112 18.28 8.35 6.41
CA ARG A 112 17.23 7.35 6.20
C ARG A 112 16.14 7.91 5.29
N LYS A 113 15.91 7.25 4.16
CA LYS A 113 14.73 7.48 3.31
C LYS A 113 13.49 6.90 4.00
N LEU A 114 12.47 7.72 4.16
CA LEU A 114 11.19 7.44 4.77
C LEU A 114 10.07 7.76 3.78
N LEU A 115 8.90 7.17 3.97
CA LEU A 115 7.70 7.45 3.18
C LEU A 115 6.59 7.92 4.11
N ARG A 116 6.22 9.19 4.02
CA ARG A 116 5.10 9.75 4.76
C ARG A 116 3.84 9.67 3.90
N ILE A 117 2.86 8.90 4.38
CA ILE A 117 1.51 8.89 3.83
C ILE A 117 0.65 9.83 4.69
N LYS A 118 -0.01 10.79 4.04
CA LYS A 118 -0.99 11.69 4.63
C LYS A 118 -2.35 11.41 4.03
N ILE A 119 -3.40 11.31 4.85
CA ILE A 119 -4.77 11.07 4.38
C ILE A 119 -5.71 12.01 5.13
N THR A 120 -6.35 12.91 4.40
CA THR A 120 -7.39 13.80 4.94
C THR A 120 -8.71 13.06 4.90
N ALA A 121 -9.21 12.70 6.07
CA ALA A 121 -10.42 11.89 6.21
C ALA A 121 -11.33 12.41 7.32
N GLU A 122 -12.62 12.25 7.09
CA GLU A 122 -13.62 12.23 8.13
C GLU A 122 -13.76 10.79 8.65
N VAL A 123 -13.61 10.61 9.95
CA VAL A 123 -13.91 9.36 10.64
C VAL A 123 -14.92 9.66 11.72
N SER A 124 -16.08 9.01 11.65
CA SER A 124 -17.18 9.17 12.59
C SER A 124 -17.57 7.81 13.17
N ARG A 125 -18.01 7.78 14.41
CA ARG A 125 -18.49 6.56 15.08
C ARG A 125 -20.01 6.44 14.89
N VAL A 126 -20.55 5.23 14.95
CA VAL A 126 -21.99 4.96 14.84
C VAL A 126 -22.49 4.32 16.12
N GLU A 127 -23.56 4.88 16.70
CA GLU A 127 -24.26 4.33 17.86
C GLU A 127 -25.76 4.23 17.54
N GLY A 128 -26.25 2.98 17.40
CA GLY A 128 -27.58 2.73 16.85
C GLY A 128 -27.69 3.25 15.40
N GLU A 129 -28.67 4.10 15.14
CA GLU A 129 -28.85 4.76 13.84
C GLU A 129 -28.14 6.12 13.74
N HIS A 130 -27.53 6.61 14.83
CA HIS A 130 -26.94 7.95 14.90
C HIS A 130 -25.43 7.94 14.65
N ILE A 131 -24.94 8.99 13.99
CA ILE A 131 -23.52 9.27 13.82
C ILE A 131 -23.05 10.18 14.96
N VAL A 132 -22.01 9.77 15.67
CA VAL A 132 -21.36 10.49 16.78
C VAL A 132 -19.86 10.64 16.51
N ASP A 133 -19.17 11.48 17.29
CA ASP A 133 -17.71 11.68 17.21
C ASP A 133 -17.16 11.93 15.79
N ARG A 134 -17.87 12.73 14.97
CA ARG A 134 -17.48 13.12 13.61
C ARG A 134 -16.20 13.97 13.63
N VAL A 135 -15.05 13.35 13.35
CA VAL A 135 -13.74 14.01 13.34
C VAL A 135 -13.14 14.00 11.93
N MET A 136 -13.08 15.18 11.33
CA MET A 136 -12.33 15.45 10.09
C MET A 136 -10.91 15.90 10.44
N ARG A 137 -9.88 15.22 9.91
CA ARG A 137 -8.48 15.66 10.02
C ARG A 137 -7.58 15.03 8.96
N GLU A 138 -6.36 15.55 8.85
CA GLU A 138 -5.23 14.79 8.28
C GLU A 138 -4.72 13.75 9.27
N TYR A 139 -4.69 12.49 8.84
CA TYR A 139 -4.04 11.34 9.49
C TYR A 139 -2.69 11.09 8.82
N THR A 140 -1.63 10.99 9.60
CA THR A 140 -0.25 10.92 9.09
C THR A 140 0.44 9.65 9.60
N ILE A 141 0.97 8.82 8.69
CA ILE A 141 1.80 7.65 9.04
C ILE A 141 3.13 7.71 8.28
N THR A 142 4.24 7.41 8.95
CA THR A 142 5.58 7.43 8.33
C THR A 142 6.19 6.03 8.32
N PHE A 143 6.41 5.49 7.12
CA PHE A 143 7.07 4.22 6.86
C PHE A 143 8.59 4.38 6.79
N GLY A 144 9.29 3.37 7.29
CA GLY A 144 10.75 3.28 7.32
C GLY A 144 11.22 1.84 7.18
N ARG A 145 12.54 1.64 7.19
CA ARG A 145 13.18 0.33 7.31
C ARG A 145 13.81 0.16 8.68
N TYR A 146 13.59 -1.00 9.30
CA TYR A 146 13.96 -1.26 10.69
C TYR A 146 14.55 -2.67 10.88
N GLY A 147 15.45 -2.79 11.86
CA GLY A 147 16.15 -4.05 12.18
C GLY A 147 17.11 -4.53 11.08
N ASP A 148 17.87 -5.58 11.40
CA ASP A 148 18.90 -6.13 10.51
C ASP A 148 18.32 -6.78 9.24
N ARG A 149 17.03 -7.13 9.30
CA ARG A 149 16.23 -7.67 8.17
C ARG A 149 15.65 -6.59 7.25
N ASN A 150 15.91 -5.31 7.49
CA ASN A 150 15.43 -4.19 6.67
C ASN A 150 13.89 -4.18 6.52
N GLU A 151 13.19 -4.50 7.61
CA GLU A 151 11.74 -4.74 7.65
C GLU A 151 10.95 -3.43 7.42
N THR A 152 9.91 -3.51 6.59
CA THR A 152 8.99 -2.39 6.34
C THR A 152 8.00 -2.25 7.49
N ALA A 153 8.14 -1.18 8.27
CA ALA A 153 7.18 -0.79 9.30
C ALA A 153 6.82 0.69 9.17
N GLY A 154 5.55 1.02 9.44
CA GLY A 154 5.03 2.38 9.48
C GLY A 154 4.52 2.73 10.86
N PHE A 155 4.86 3.92 11.33
CA PHE A 155 4.52 4.39 12.67
C PHE A 155 3.72 5.68 12.64
N ALA A 156 2.71 5.76 13.49
CA ALA A 156 1.97 6.96 13.83
C ALA A 156 1.78 7.03 15.36
N VAL A 157 1.55 8.23 15.89
CA VAL A 157 1.29 8.47 17.32
C VAL A 157 -0.06 9.16 17.45
N ALA A 158 -0.92 8.64 18.33
CA ALA A 158 -2.24 9.21 18.58
C ALA A 158 -2.12 10.60 19.23
N ARG A 159 -2.89 11.57 18.72
CA ARG A 159 -2.84 12.97 19.16
C ARG A 159 -3.52 13.13 20.52
N ALA A 160 -2.95 14.00 21.36
CA ALA A 160 -3.42 14.23 22.73
C ALA A 160 -4.60 15.22 22.78
N ASP A 161 -4.55 16.17 21.85
CA ASP A 161 -5.45 17.27 21.54
C ASP A 161 -6.64 16.88 20.65
N ALA A 162 -6.67 15.64 20.14
CA ALA A 162 -7.79 15.15 19.35
C ALA A 162 -9.08 14.96 20.19
N PRO A 163 -10.27 15.12 19.62
CA PRO A 163 -11.54 14.89 20.32
C PRO A 163 -11.62 13.46 20.91
N GLY A 164 -11.95 13.35 22.20
CA GLY A 164 -11.91 12.07 22.94
C GLY A 164 -10.52 11.60 23.37
N GLY A 165 -9.47 12.41 23.13
CA GLY A 165 -8.08 12.11 23.50
C GLY A 165 -7.45 10.96 22.70
N ARG A 166 -6.30 10.47 23.20
CA ARG A 166 -5.44 9.52 22.47
C ARG A 166 -6.11 8.19 22.14
N GLU A 167 -6.96 7.65 23.01
CA GLU A 167 -7.62 6.36 22.78
C GLU A 167 -8.61 6.46 21.61
N ALA A 168 -9.54 7.41 21.65
CA ALA A 168 -10.48 7.66 20.55
C ALA A 168 -9.76 8.03 19.23
N ASP A 169 -8.60 8.68 19.33
CA ASP A 169 -7.78 9.00 18.16
C ASP A 169 -7.06 7.78 17.56
N ALA A 170 -6.63 6.84 18.41
CA ALA A 170 -6.07 5.56 17.99
C ALA A 170 -7.14 4.64 17.37
N GLU A 171 -8.35 4.61 17.94
CA GLU A 171 -9.51 3.89 17.38
C GLU A 171 -9.87 4.42 15.97
N ARG A 172 -10.04 5.74 15.82
CA ARG A 172 -10.37 6.35 14.51
C ARG A 172 -9.28 6.14 13.46
N PHE A 173 -8.01 6.20 13.84
CA PHE A 173 -6.91 5.91 12.90
C PHE A 173 -6.90 4.42 12.53
N SER A 174 -7.13 3.52 13.49
CA SER A 174 -7.24 2.08 13.23
C SER A 174 -8.42 1.75 12.30
N ALA A 175 -9.55 2.45 12.44
CA ALA A 175 -10.68 2.37 11.52
C ALA A 175 -10.32 2.84 10.10
N LEU A 176 -9.64 4.00 9.95
CA LEU A 176 -9.14 4.48 8.65
C LEU A 176 -8.21 3.44 7.98
N ILE A 177 -7.28 2.87 8.74
CA ILE A 177 -6.33 1.87 8.25
C ILE A 177 -7.07 0.57 7.85
N LYS A 178 -8.01 0.08 8.67
CA LYS A 178 -8.83 -1.11 8.37
C LYS A 178 -9.73 -0.90 7.15
N ALA A 179 -10.29 0.30 6.99
CA ALA A 179 -11.11 0.64 5.84
C ALA A 179 -10.30 0.55 4.54
N LEU A 180 -9.15 1.21 4.49
CA LEU A 180 -8.31 1.30 3.29
C LEU A 180 -7.53 0.02 2.98
N THR A 181 -7.06 -0.72 4.00
CA THR A 181 -6.15 -1.88 3.80
C THR A 181 -6.82 -3.24 4.06
N GLY A 182 -8.01 -3.27 4.66
CA GLY A 182 -8.65 -4.50 5.13
C GLY A 182 -8.01 -5.10 6.39
N LYS A 183 -6.99 -4.46 6.97
CA LYS A 183 -6.22 -4.94 8.12
C LYS A 183 -6.20 -3.91 9.25
N GLU A 184 -6.30 -4.38 10.48
CA GLU A 184 -6.10 -3.51 11.65
C GLU A 184 -4.61 -3.36 11.96
N PRO A 185 -4.15 -2.15 12.29
CA PRO A 185 -2.77 -1.93 12.75
C PRO A 185 -2.59 -2.48 14.16
N ARG A 186 -1.33 -2.67 14.58
CA ARG A 186 -1.03 -2.99 15.98
C ARG A 186 -0.97 -1.71 16.80
N VAL A 187 -1.71 -1.67 17.90
CA VAL A 187 -1.78 -0.50 18.80
C VAL A 187 -1.02 -0.79 20.10
N TYR A 188 -0.03 0.04 20.42
CA TYR A 188 0.85 -0.11 21.58
C TYR A 188 0.68 1.07 22.54
N ARG A 189 0.25 0.79 23.77
CA ARG A 189 0.11 1.77 24.86
C ARG A 189 1.41 1.82 25.67
N MET A 190 2.08 2.98 25.69
CA MET A 190 3.40 3.17 26.29
C MET A 190 3.32 3.74 27.71
N LYS A 191 4.33 3.46 28.55
CA LYS A 191 4.40 3.90 29.96
C LYS A 191 4.34 5.42 30.16
N ASN A 192 4.67 6.21 29.13
CA ASN A 192 4.58 7.68 29.13
C ASN A 192 3.22 8.22 28.63
N GLY A 193 2.21 7.35 28.48
CA GLY A 193 0.88 7.73 27.98
C GLY A 193 0.81 7.99 26.47
N ALA A 194 1.88 7.74 25.71
CA ALA A 194 1.82 7.74 24.25
C ALA A 194 1.15 6.45 23.75
N ILE A 195 0.34 6.56 22.68
CA ILE A 195 -0.21 5.42 21.97
C ILE A 195 0.39 5.41 20.58
N ILE A 196 1.06 4.32 20.23
CA ILE A 196 1.75 4.14 18.95
C ILE A 196 0.96 3.14 18.10
N ILE A 197 0.62 3.56 16.89
CA ILE A 197 -0.06 2.74 15.88
C ILE A 197 1.03 2.26 14.92
N MET A 198 1.13 0.94 14.71
CA MET A 198 2.13 0.32 13.86
C MET A 198 1.51 -0.49 12.72
N CYS A 199 1.85 -0.11 11.50
CA CYS A 199 1.51 -0.82 10.27
C CYS A 199 2.70 -1.67 9.81
N GLY A 200 2.45 -2.94 9.49
CA GLY A 200 3.41 -3.80 8.80
C GLY A 200 3.39 -3.64 7.28
N ARG A 201 4.19 -4.46 6.58
CA ARG A 201 4.24 -4.48 5.11
C ARG A 201 2.87 -4.69 4.44
N GLU A 202 2.03 -5.56 4.99
CA GLU A 202 0.67 -5.85 4.46
C GLU A 202 -0.20 -4.59 4.33
N HIS A 203 -0.08 -3.65 5.27
CA HIS A 203 -0.83 -2.40 5.25
C HIS A 203 -0.32 -1.47 4.14
N LEU A 204 0.99 -1.46 3.88
CA LEU A 204 1.59 -0.67 2.80
C LEU A 204 1.19 -1.22 1.42
N ASP A 205 1.13 -2.54 1.26
CA ASP A 205 0.61 -3.15 0.02
C ASP A 205 -0.89 -2.91 -0.17
N GLY A 206 -1.65 -2.78 0.93
CA GLY A 206 -3.02 -2.29 0.93
C GLY A 206 -3.12 -0.85 0.43
N PHE A 207 -2.34 0.08 1.00
CA PHE A 207 -2.26 1.47 0.54
C PHE A 207 -1.81 1.61 -0.92
N ARG A 208 -0.99 0.68 -1.45
CA ARG A 208 -0.58 0.65 -2.87
C ARG A 208 -1.75 0.39 -3.84
N SER A 209 -2.95 0.06 -3.35
CA SER A 209 -4.16 -0.09 -4.17
C SER A 209 -4.74 1.26 -4.62
N PHE A 210 -4.33 2.38 -4.01
CA PHE A 210 -4.86 3.72 -4.32
C PHE A 210 -3.94 4.49 -5.26
N VAL A 211 -4.48 5.08 -6.33
CA VAL A 211 -3.69 5.70 -7.41
C VAL A 211 -2.86 6.90 -6.95
N GLU A 212 -3.33 7.61 -5.94
CA GLU A 212 -2.68 8.78 -5.33
C GLU A 212 -1.47 8.40 -4.47
N LEU A 213 -1.36 7.12 -4.08
CA LEU A 213 -0.29 6.61 -3.23
C LEU A 213 0.64 5.61 -3.95
N ALA A 214 0.13 4.88 -4.95
CA ALA A 214 0.77 3.70 -5.54
C ALA A 214 2.19 3.94 -6.07
N ASP A 215 2.42 5.03 -6.80
CA ASP A 215 3.70 5.33 -7.46
C ASP A 215 4.81 5.63 -6.43
N ALA A 216 4.51 6.47 -5.44
CA ALA A 216 5.49 6.83 -4.39
C ALA A 216 5.75 5.66 -3.43
N ILE A 217 4.72 4.84 -3.14
CA ILE A 217 4.91 3.57 -2.43
C ILE A 217 5.86 2.65 -3.24
N ALA A 218 5.65 2.51 -4.55
CA ALA A 218 6.47 1.66 -5.39
C ALA A 218 7.94 2.14 -5.48
N ARG A 219 8.16 3.43 -5.77
CA ARG A 219 9.50 4.02 -5.86
C ARG A 219 10.26 3.92 -4.54
N TRP A 220 9.63 4.28 -3.42
CA TRP A 220 10.26 4.16 -2.10
C TRP A 220 10.64 2.72 -1.76
N LEU A 221 9.82 1.74 -2.17
CA LEU A 221 10.09 0.32 -1.94
C LEU A 221 11.26 -0.22 -2.78
N GLU A 222 11.48 0.30 -3.98
CA GLU A 222 12.71 0.11 -4.75
C GLU A 222 13.89 0.73 -3.97
N GLU A 223 13.89 2.06 -3.82
CA GLU A 223 15.01 2.84 -3.28
C GLU A 223 15.46 2.44 -1.86
N THR A 224 14.61 1.74 -1.10
CA THR A 224 14.93 1.25 0.25
C THR A 224 15.17 -0.27 0.38
N ARG A 225 15.07 -1.07 -0.69
CA ARG A 225 15.52 -2.49 -0.63
C ARG A 225 17.03 -2.56 -0.78
N ARG A 226 17.72 -2.48 0.36
CA ARG A 226 19.07 -3.03 0.55
C ARG A 226 19.08 -4.52 0.21
#